data_AF-A0A7C9AQQ9-F1
#
_entry.id   AF-A0A7C9AQQ9-F1
#
_cell.length_a   1.000
_cell.length_b   1.000
_cell.length_c   1.000
_cell.angle_alpha   90.00
_cell.angle_beta   90.00
_cell.angle_gamma   90.00
#
_symmetry.space_group_name_H-M   'P 1'
#
loop_
_entity.id
_entity.type
_entity.pdbx_description
1 polymer ?
#
loop_
_entity_poly.entity_id
_entity_poly.type
_entity_poly.pdbx_seq_one_letter_code
_entity_poly.pdbx_strand_id
1 'polypeptide(L)'
;NYSDALLESASERIFYIYQTLKDCEDVLKQRDRTSLKNSVPQDIANCVDKFYDDFVVSMSDDLHTPVVLGALSDPLKTINDFLHTRKGKKRELRAESLAVLEKTIRNVLTVLGLMPSSYSLALHQLREKALKRAKLSEAEVLQKIVERDAARKNKEYEKSDSIRKELAAMGIALMDSPDGTTWRPVVPSALEQELASAS
;
A
#
# COMPACT_ATOMS: atom_id res chain seq x y z
N ASN A 1 4.18 4.06 -24.17
CA ASN A 1 5.09 5.11 -23.67
C ASN A 1 5.75 4.64 -22.39
N TYR A 2 7.08 4.68 -22.34
CA TYR A 2 7.89 4.32 -21.18
C TYR A 2 8.52 5.60 -20.62
N SER A 3 8.47 5.79 -19.31
CA SER A 3 9.20 6.84 -18.60
C SER A 3 9.54 6.38 -17.18
N ASP A 4 10.58 6.96 -16.59
CA ASP A 4 10.96 6.71 -15.19
C ASP A 4 9.83 7.10 -14.25
N ALA A 5 9.12 8.19 -14.53
CA ALA A 5 8.00 8.63 -13.70
C ALA A 5 6.83 7.61 -13.70
N LEU A 6 6.51 7.00 -14.84
CA LEU A 6 5.50 5.94 -14.92
C LEU A 6 5.97 4.66 -14.20
N LEU A 7 7.26 4.33 -14.27
CA LEU A 7 7.83 3.20 -13.54
C LEU A 7 7.75 3.40 -12.03
N GLU A 8 8.01 4.63 -11.56
CA GLU A 8 7.90 4.96 -10.14
C GLU A 8 6.47 4.96 -9.64
N SER A 9 5.53 5.48 -10.45
CA SER A 9 4.10 5.39 -10.14
C SER A 9 3.64 3.93 -10.02
N ALA A 10 4.09 3.06 -10.93
CA ALA A 10 3.81 1.62 -10.85
C ALA A 10 4.45 0.97 -9.61
N SER A 11 5.70 1.33 -9.28
CA SER A 11 6.40 0.85 -8.08
C SER A 11 5.67 1.25 -6.79
N GLU A 12 5.20 2.50 -6.70
CA GLU A 12 4.40 2.98 -5.57
C GLU A 12 3.08 2.20 -5.47
N ARG A 13 2.39 1.97 -6.59
CA ARG A 13 1.14 1.21 -6.61
C ARG A 13 1.32 -0.23 -6.15
N ILE A 14 2.36 -0.91 -6.63
CA ILE A 14 2.69 -2.28 -6.20
C ILE A 14 3.08 -2.32 -4.73
N PHE A 15 3.85 -1.34 -4.24
CA PHE A 15 4.19 -1.23 -2.82
C PHE A 15 2.92 -1.13 -1.96
N TYR A 16 1.98 -0.26 -2.34
CA TYR A 16 0.70 -0.10 -1.63
C TYR A 16 -0.11 -1.41 -1.58
N ILE A 17 -0.20 -2.12 -2.71
CA ILE A 17 -0.91 -3.41 -2.78
C ILE A 17 -0.26 -4.42 -1.83
N TYR A 18 1.06 -4.63 -1.93
CA TYR A 18 1.75 -5.63 -1.12
C TYR A 18 1.78 -5.26 0.36
N GLN A 19 1.90 -3.98 0.71
CA GLN A 19 1.87 -3.53 2.10
C GLN A 19 0.49 -3.82 2.71
N THR A 20 -0.59 -3.45 2.01
CA THR A 20 -1.97 -3.72 2.45
C THR A 20 -2.20 -5.21 2.68
N LEU A 21 -1.75 -6.07 1.74
CA LEU A 21 -1.93 -7.52 1.85
C LEU A 21 -1.04 -8.14 2.94
N LYS A 22 0.18 -7.62 3.15
CA LYS A 22 1.06 -8.05 4.24
C LYS A 22 0.47 -7.73 5.61
N ASP A 23 -0.03 -6.51 5.80
CA ASP A 23 -0.64 -6.09 7.06
C ASP A 23 -1.92 -6.88 7.34
N CYS A 24 -2.70 -7.19 6.29
CA CYS A 24 -3.84 -8.09 6.38
C CYS A 24 -3.41 -9.52 6.78
N GLU A 25 -2.37 -10.07 6.15
CA GLU A 25 -1.84 -11.40 6.47
C GLU A 25 -1.38 -11.49 7.93
N ASP A 26 -0.69 -10.47 8.45
CA ASP A 26 -0.21 -10.43 9.83
C ASP A 26 -1.35 -10.45 10.85
N VAL A 27 -2.40 -9.66 10.60
CA VAL A 27 -3.59 -9.65 11.47
C VAL A 27 -4.33 -10.99 11.41
N LEU A 28 -4.43 -11.61 10.24
CA LEU A 28 -5.09 -12.91 10.07
C LEU A 28 -4.28 -14.07 10.66
N LYS A 29 -2.94 -14.01 10.66
CA LYS A 29 -2.05 -15.02 11.28
C LYS A 29 -2.16 -15.07 12.80
N GLN A 30 -2.46 -13.94 13.43
CA GLN A 30 -2.66 -13.87 14.88
C GLN A 30 -4.00 -14.50 15.34
N ARG A 31 -4.84 -14.95 14.40
CA ARG A 31 -6.15 -15.55 14.66
C ARG A 31 -6.16 -17.01 14.23
N ASP A 32 -6.87 -17.85 14.97
CA ASP A 32 -7.14 -19.21 14.54
C ASP A 32 -8.15 -19.19 13.38
N ARG A 33 -7.69 -19.52 12.16
CA ARG A 33 -8.51 -19.55 10.94
C ARG A 33 -9.66 -20.55 11.02
N THR A 34 -9.59 -21.53 11.93
CA THR A 34 -10.64 -22.57 12.10
C THR A 34 -11.90 -22.05 12.80
N SER A 35 -11.86 -20.86 13.40
CA SER A 35 -12.97 -20.26 14.14
C SER A 35 -13.74 -19.17 13.37
N LEU A 36 -13.39 -18.95 12.10
CA LEU A 36 -14.04 -17.94 11.26
C LEU A 36 -15.44 -18.39 10.86
N LYS A 37 -16.41 -17.48 10.97
CA LYS A 37 -17.78 -17.73 10.48
C LYS A 37 -17.79 -17.76 8.95
N ASN A 38 -18.69 -18.56 8.38
CA ASN A 38 -18.91 -18.62 6.92
C ASN A 38 -19.79 -17.46 6.40
N SER A 39 -19.82 -16.32 7.09
CA SER A 39 -20.60 -15.14 6.69
C SER A 39 -19.79 -13.87 6.83
N VAL A 40 -20.09 -12.91 5.95
CA VAL A 40 -19.55 -11.55 5.99
C VAL A 40 -20.72 -10.54 5.97
N PRO A 41 -20.51 -9.30 6.42
CA PRO A 41 -21.49 -8.24 6.29
C PRO A 41 -21.87 -8.00 4.81
N GLN A 42 -23.13 -7.65 4.55
CA GLN A 42 -23.66 -7.52 3.18
C GLN A 42 -22.89 -6.52 2.32
N ASP A 43 -22.44 -5.39 2.89
CA ASP A 43 -21.64 -4.41 2.14
C ASP A 43 -20.26 -4.96 1.72
N ILE A 44 -19.71 -5.90 2.49
CA ILE A 44 -18.46 -6.59 2.13
C ILE A 44 -18.71 -7.64 1.05
N ALA A 45 -19.80 -8.40 1.15
CA ALA A 45 -20.21 -9.30 0.06
C ALA A 45 -20.39 -8.52 -1.24
N ASN A 46 -21.15 -7.42 -1.23
CA ASN A 46 -21.36 -6.56 -2.39
C ASN A 46 -20.05 -5.98 -2.94
N CYS A 47 -19.11 -5.58 -2.07
CA CYS A 47 -17.80 -5.08 -2.50
C CYS A 47 -16.99 -6.16 -3.22
N VAL A 48 -17.00 -7.38 -2.71
CA VAL A 48 -16.33 -8.53 -3.34
C VAL A 48 -16.98 -8.93 -4.64
N ASP A 49 -18.30 -9.03 -4.68
CA ASP A 49 -19.05 -9.41 -5.88
C ASP A 49 -18.82 -8.39 -6.98
N LYS A 50 -18.94 -7.09 -6.67
CA LYS A 50 -18.64 -6.01 -7.63
C LYS A 50 -17.21 -6.10 -8.17
N PHE A 51 -16.22 -6.24 -7.30
CA PHE A 51 -14.82 -6.32 -7.74
C PHE A 51 -14.55 -7.57 -8.60
N TYR A 52 -15.17 -8.69 -8.25
CA TYR A 52 -15.05 -9.93 -9.01
C TYR A 52 -15.74 -9.82 -10.38
N ASP A 53 -16.92 -9.21 -10.44
CA ASP A 53 -17.64 -8.94 -11.70
C ASP A 53 -16.83 -8.00 -12.60
N ASP A 54 -16.31 -6.89 -12.06
CA ASP A 54 -15.43 -5.97 -12.78
C ASP A 54 -14.21 -6.71 -13.36
N PHE A 55 -13.63 -7.64 -12.60
CA PHE A 55 -12.54 -8.49 -13.05
C PHE A 55 -12.96 -9.44 -14.18
N VAL A 56 -14.04 -10.20 -14.01
CA VAL A 56 -14.49 -11.19 -14.99
C VAL A 56 -14.91 -10.52 -16.29
N VAL A 57 -15.68 -9.44 -16.23
CA VAL A 57 -16.12 -8.68 -17.41
C VAL A 57 -14.89 -8.11 -18.14
N SER A 58 -14.00 -7.43 -17.42
CA SER A 58 -12.83 -6.79 -18.06
C SER A 58 -11.82 -7.80 -18.60
N MET A 59 -11.64 -8.95 -17.96
CA MET A 59 -10.71 -9.97 -18.46
C MET A 59 -11.31 -10.83 -19.57
N SER A 60 -12.65 -10.95 -19.63
CA SER A 60 -13.34 -11.64 -20.73
C SER A 60 -13.45 -10.76 -21.98
N ASP A 61 -13.42 -9.44 -21.80
CA ASP A 61 -13.39 -8.44 -22.86
C ASP A 61 -11.96 -7.95 -23.12
N ASP A 62 -11.26 -8.60 -24.05
CA ASP A 62 -9.93 -8.22 -24.54
C ASP A 62 -8.83 -8.08 -23.47
N LEU A 63 -8.91 -8.84 -22.37
CA LEU A 63 -7.92 -8.82 -21.28
C LEU A 63 -7.62 -7.39 -20.79
N HIS A 64 -8.67 -6.59 -20.54
CA HIS A 64 -8.57 -5.18 -20.18
C HIS A 64 -8.05 -4.96 -18.74
N THR A 65 -6.79 -5.31 -18.52
CA THR A 65 -6.09 -5.24 -17.22
C THR A 65 -6.05 -3.85 -16.57
N PRO A 66 -6.05 -2.70 -17.27
CA PRO A 66 -6.05 -1.40 -16.61
C PRO A 66 -7.28 -1.18 -15.72
N VAL A 67 -8.47 -1.60 -16.17
CA VAL A 67 -9.71 -1.50 -15.35
C VAL A 67 -9.60 -2.40 -14.12
N VAL A 68 -9.10 -3.62 -14.28
CA VAL A 68 -8.90 -4.55 -13.15
C VAL A 68 -7.97 -3.94 -12.10
N LEU A 69 -6.83 -3.38 -12.53
CA LEU A 69 -5.85 -2.76 -11.63
C LEU A 69 -6.42 -1.51 -10.93
N GLY A 70 -7.29 -0.76 -11.62
CA GLY A 70 -8.05 0.35 -11.05
C GLY A 70 -9.04 -0.11 -9.98
N ALA A 71 -9.80 -1.16 -10.29
CA ALA A 71 -10.84 -1.74 -9.44
C ALA A 71 -10.31 -2.31 -8.10
N LEU A 72 -9.02 -2.67 -8.03
CA LEU A 72 -8.35 -3.04 -6.77
C LEU A 72 -8.42 -1.95 -5.69
N SER A 73 -8.63 -0.68 -6.07
CA SER A 73 -8.57 0.45 -5.13
C SER A 73 -9.61 0.37 -4.02
N ASP A 74 -10.84 -0.01 -4.34
CA ASP A 74 -11.94 -0.07 -3.38
C ASP A 74 -11.71 -1.16 -2.31
N PRO A 75 -11.48 -2.45 -2.66
CA PRO A 75 -11.25 -3.48 -1.66
C PRO A 75 -9.97 -3.24 -0.85
N LEU A 76 -8.91 -2.67 -1.44
CA LEU A 76 -7.70 -2.28 -0.69
C LEU A 76 -7.97 -1.17 0.34
N LYS A 77 -8.77 -0.16 -0.02
CA LYS A 77 -9.20 0.88 0.93
C LYS A 77 -10.01 0.27 2.06
N THR A 78 -10.94 -0.64 1.76
CA THR A 78 -11.73 -1.34 2.78
C THR A 78 -10.86 -2.16 3.73
N ILE A 79 -9.84 -2.87 3.22
CA ILE A 79 -8.85 -3.56 4.07
C ILE A 79 -8.13 -2.55 4.97
N ASN A 80 -7.57 -1.47 4.41
CA ASN A 80 -6.84 -0.46 5.18
C ASN A 80 -7.71 0.22 6.24
N ASP A 81 -8.99 0.46 5.94
CA ASP A 81 -9.95 0.97 6.93
C ASP A 81 -10.10 0.02 8.11
N PHE A 82 -10.18 -1.29 7.85
CA PHE A 82 -10.25 -2.31 8.89
C PHE A 82 -8.96 -2.47 9.66
N LEU A 83 -7.81 -2.27 9.02
CA LEU A 83 -6.51 -2.43 9.65
C LEU A 83 -6.14 -1.24 10.52
N HIS A 84 -6.41 -0.01 10.08
CA HIS A 84 -5.80 1.18 10.66
C HIS A 84 -6.78 2.12 11.37
N THR A 85 -8.07 2.13 11.01
CA THR A 85 -9.05 3.04 11.64
C THR A 85 -9.61 2.48 12.95
N ARG A 86 -9.93 3.37 13.90
CA ARG A 86 -10.58 2.97 15.17
C ARG A 86 -11.93 2.28 14.94
N LYS A 87 -12.71 2.77 13.97
CA LYS A 87 -14.03 2.22 13.62
C LYS A 87 -13.88 0.85 12.96
N GLY A 88 -12.99 0.72 11.96
CA GLY A 88 -12.74 -0.54 11.27
C GLY A 88 -12.21 -1.63 12.19
N LYS A 89 -11.31 -1.28 13.13
CA LYS A 89 -10.78 -2.24 14.12
C LYS A 89 -11.84 -2.88 15.02
N LYS A 90 -12.96 -2.20 15.26
CA LYS A 90 -14.08 -2.64 16.12
C LYS A 90 -15.24 -3.26 15.35
N ARG A 91 -15.14 -3.35 14.03
CA ARG A 91 -16.24 -3.82 13.18
C ARG A 91 -16.54 -5.29 13.43
N GLU A 92 -17.83 -5.65 13.42
CA GLU A 92 -18.25 -7.05 13.46
C GLU A 92 -17.76 -7.80 12.22
N LEU A 93 -17.46 -9.09 12.39
CA LEU A 93 -16.96 -9.97 11.34
C LEU A 93 -15.73 -9.41 10.59
N ARG A 94 -14.92 -8.58 11.28
CA ARG A 94 -13.74 -7.94 10.70
C ARG A 94 -12.76 -8.96 10.14
N ALA A 95 -12.50 -10.05 10.85
CA ALA A 95 -11.52 -11.05 10.44
C ALA A 95 -12.01 -11.83 9.21
N GLU A 96 -13.28 -12.21 9.19
CA GLU A 96 -13.96 -12.84 8.07
C GLU A 96 -13.93 -11.94 6.84
N SER A 97 -14.24 -10.66 7.02
CA SER A 97 -14.24 -9.67 5.95
C SER A 97 -12.82 -9.46 5.38
N LEU A 98 -11.81 -9.34 6.24
CA LEU A 98 -10.40 -9.26 5.83
C LEU A 98 -9.98 -10.51 5.05
N ALA A 99 -10.37 -11.70 5.52
CA ALA A 99 -10.01 -12.97 4.87
C ALA A 99 -10.64 -13.11 3.48
N VAL A 100 -11.92 -12.73 3.32
CA VAL A 100 -12.62 -12.75 2.03
C VAL A 100 -12.02 -11.73 1.06
N LEU A 101 -11.78 -10.48 1.50
CA LEU A 101 -11.18 -9.44 0.65
C LEU A 101 -9.75 -9.81 0.21
N GLU A 102 -8.92 -10.29 1.14
CA GLU A 102 -7.55 -10.73 0.86
C GLU A 102 -7.52 -11.88 -0.14
N LYS A 103 -8.38 -12.89 0.05
CA LYS A 103 -8.50 -14.03 -0.86
C LYS A 103 -8.90 -13.59 -2.27
N THR A 104 -9.90 -12.71 -2.39
CA THR A 104 -10.36 -12.23 -3.70
C THR A 104 -9.26 -11.45 -4.42
N ILE A 105 -8.57 -10.53 -3.74
CA ILE A 105 -7.45 -9.79 -4.34
C ILE A 105 -6.32 -10.74 -4.74
N ARG A 106 -5.94 -11.68 -3.87
CA ARG A 106 -4.90 -12.68 -4.16
C ARG A 106 -5.21 -13.49 -5.41
N ASN A 107 -6.46 -13.93 -5.58
CA ASN A 107 -6.88 -14.66 -6.78
C ASN A 107 -6.67 -13.83 -8.05
N VAL A 108 -7.10 -12.56 -8.04
CA VAL A 108 -6.92 -11.64 -9.18
C VAL A 108 -5.45 -11.42 -9.47
N LEU A 109 -4.63 -11.09 -8.46
CA LEU A 109 -3.19 -10.90 -8.64
C LEU A 109 -2.49 -12.16 -9.14
N THR A 110 -2.98 -13.35 -8.77
CA THR A 110 -2.44 -14.64 -9.26
C THR A 110 -2.66 -14.78 -10.75
N VAL A 111 -3.87 -14.47 -11.24
CA VAL A 111 -4.18 -14.50 -12.68
C VAL A 111 -3.36 -13.47 -13.45
N LEU A 112 -3.15 -12.28 -12.88
CA LEU A 112 -2.34 -11.22 -13.48
C LEU A 112 -0.82 -11.49 -13.41
N GLY A 113 -0.37 -12.55 -12.73
CA GLY A 113 1.06 -12.82 -12.54
C GLY A 113 1.78 -11.83 -11.63
N LEU A 114 1.05 -11.18 -10.72
CA LEU A 114 1.54 -10.14 -9.80
C LEU A 114 1.66 -10.65 -8.35
N MET A 115 1.68 -11.97 -8.14
CA MET A 115 1.87 -12.53 -6.80
C MET A 115 3.35 -12.72 -6.47
N PRO A 116 3.89 -12.07 -5.42
CA PRO A 116 5.24 -12.33 -4.97
C PRO A 116 5.30 -13.64 -4.17
N SER A 117 6.48 -14.25 -4.10
CA SER A 117 6.73 -15.40 -3.21
C SER A 117 6.58 -15.04 -1.73
N SER A 118 6.87 -13.79 -1.37
CA SER A 118 6.70 -13.23 -0.03
C SER A 118 6.51 -11.72 -0.13
N TYR A 119 5.45 -11.19 0.51
CA TYR A 119 5.24 -9.74 0.55
C TYR A 119 6.38 -9.03 1.29
N SER A 120 6.91 -9.60 2.39
CA SER A 120 8.04 -9.00 3.11
C SER A 120 9.27 -8.81 2.22
N LEU A 121 9.61 -9.84 1.43
CA LEU A 121 10.76 -9.81 0.54
C LEU A 121 10.54 -8.78 -0.58
N ALA A 122 9.35 -8.78 -1.19
CA ALA A 122 9.01 -7.82 -2.24
C ALA A 122 9.05 -6.37 -1.73
N LEU A 123 8.48 -6.09 -0.55
CA LEU A 123 8.51 -4.77 0.08
C LEU A 123 9.94 -4.32 0.39
N HIS A 124 10.79 -5.23 0.89
CA HIS A 124 12.21 -4.95 1.12
C HIS A 124 12.92 -4.56 -0.19
N GLN A 125 12.75 -5.34 -1.25
CA GLN A 125 13.36 -5.06 -2.56
C GLN A 125 12.89 -3.73 -3.16
N LEU A 126 11.61 -3.38 -2.99
CA LEU A 126 11.08 -2.07 -3.44
C LEU A 126 11.70 -0.92 -2.63
N ARG A 127 11.90 -1.10 -1.32
CA ARG A 127 12.62 -0.14 -0.47
C ARG A 127 14.08 0.01 -0.90
N GLU A 128 14.80 -1.08 -1.14
CA GLU A 128 16.19 -1.04 -1.61
C GLU A 128 16.33 -0.29 -2.94
N LYS A 129 15.40 -0.51 -3.88
CA LYS A 129 15.36 0.24 -5.15
C LYS A 129 15.14 1.74 -4.92
N ALA A 130 14.24 2.10 -4.00
CA ALA A 130 14.00 3.50 -3.65
C ALA A 130 15.22 4.17 -3.01
N LEU A 131 15.87 3.49 -2.05
CA LEU A 131 17.10 3.94 -1.42
C LEU A 131 18.23 4.16 -2.44
N LYS A 132 18.41 3.20 -3.36
CA LYS A 132 19.43 3.31 -4.42
C LYS A 132 19.21 4.53 -5.31
N ARG A 133 17.97 4.83 -5.70
CA ARG A 133 17.65 6.03 -6.49
C ARG A 133 17.85 7.32 -5.69
N ALA A 134 17.43 7.32 -4.43
CA ALA A 134 17.62 8.44 -3.52
C ALA A 134 19.10 8.69 -3.19
N LYS A 135 19.99 7.73 -3.51
CA LYS A 135 21.39 7.72 -3.09
C LYS A 135 21.52 7.85 -1.56
N LEU A 136 20.61 7.18 -0.85
CA LEU A 136 20.58 7.13 0.60
C LEU A 136 20.70 5.68 1.05
N SER A 137 21.35 5.48 2.19
CA SER A 137 21.28 4.27 2.98
C SER A 137 20.07 4.30 3.90
N GLU A 138 19.62 3.12 4.34
CA GLU A 138 18.53 3.04 5.32
C GLU A 138 18.91 3.73 6.64
N ALA A 139 20.19 3.66 7.04
CA ALA A 139 20.69 4.34 8.23
C ALA A 139 20.54 5.87 8.14
N GLU A 140 20.79 6.47 6.98
CA GLU A 140 20.60 7.92 6.77
C GLU A 140 19.13 8.32 6.83
N VAL A 141 18.22 7.50 6.29
CA VAL A 141 16.77 7.73 6.41
C VAL A 141 16.33 7.67 7.87
N LEU A 142 16.78 6.66 8.62
CA LEU A 142 16.49 6.52 10.04
C LEU A 142 17.06 7.70 10.87
N GLN A 143 18.26 8.16 10.54
CA GLN A 143 18.86 9.34 11.18
C GLN A 143 18.01 10.60 10.93
N LYS A 144 17.56 10.83 9.69
CA LYS A 144 16.64 11.94 9.37
C LYS A 144 15.30 11.82 10.11
N ILE A 145 14.78 10.60 10.31
CA ILE A 145 13.58 10.37 11.14
C ILE A 145 13.82 10.80 12.58
N VAL A 146 14.96 10.42 13.18
CA VAL A 146 15.33 10.80 14.55
C VAL A 146 15.45 12.32 14.69
N GLU A 147 16.10 12.98 13.73
CA GLU A 147 16.22 14.44 13.70
C GLU A 147 14.86 15.13 13.57
N ARG A 148 13.96 14.58 12.74
CA ARG A 148 12.59 15.07 12.60
C ARG A 148 11.83 14.95 13.91
N ASP A 149 11.92 13.81 14.58
CA ASP A 149 11.20 13.56 15.84
C ASP A 149 11.76 14.44 16.97
N ALA A 150 13.07 14.70 17.01
CA ALA A 150 13.67 15.67 17.92
C ALA A 150 13.17 17.10 17.64
N ALA A 151 13.12 17.52 16.38
CA ALA A 151 12.59 18.82 15.98
C ALA A 151 11.12 18.99 16.42
N ARG A 152 10.27 17.95 16.25
CA ARG A 152 8.87 17.99 16.72
C ARG A 152 8.78 18.13 18.23
N LYS A 153 9.62 17.42 19.00
CA LYS A 153 9.66 17.52 20.47
C LYS A 153 10.07 18.92 20.93
N ASN A 154 10.99 19.56 20.23
CA ASN A 154 11.43 20.93 20.49
C ASN A 154 10.49 22.01 19.93
N LYS A 155 9.36 21.63 19.29
CA LYS A 155 8.41 22.53 18.59
C LYS A 155 9.04 23.28 17.40
N GLU A 156 10.12 22.75 16.84
CA GLU A 156 10.77 23.23 15.61
C GLU A 156 10.02 22.69 14.36
N TYR A 157 8.77 23.13 14.16
CA TYR A 157 7.89 22.58 13.13
C TYR A 157 8.41 22.81 11.70
N GLU A 158 9.05 23.96 11.44
CA GLU A 158 9.64 24.28 10.13
C GLU A 158 10.76 23.30 9.76
N LYS A 159 11.65 23.00 10.71
CA LYS A 159 12.73 22.02 10.53
C LYS A 159 12.18 20.62 10.29
N SER A 160 11.17 20.22 11.06
CA SER A 160 10.48 18.94 10.88
C SER A 160 9.87 18.81 9.47
N ASP A 161 9.21 19.86 9.00
CA ASP A 161 8.60 19.89 7.67
C ASP A 161 9.66 19.90 6.55
N SER A 162 10.77 20.62 6.74
CA SER A 162 11.90 20.63 5.81
C SER A 162 12.48 19.23 5.60
N ILE A 163 12.71 18.47 6.68
CA ILE A 163 13.22 17.09 6.60
C ILE A 163 12.23 16.19 5.84
N ARG A 164 10.93 16.33 6.11
CA ARG A 164 9.88 15.57 5.42
C ARG A 164 9.86 15.86 3.92
N LYS A 165 9.96 17.14 3.54
CA LYS A 165 9.98 17.58 2.13
C LYS A 165 11.24 17.12 1.40
N GLU A 166 12.40 17.19 2.05
CA GLU A 166 13.66 16.71 1.48
C GLU A 166 13.58 15.21 1.15
N LEU A 167 13.11 14.39 2.08
CA LEU A 167 12.93 12.95 1.85
C LEU A 167 11.90 12.67 0.75
N ALA A 168 10.77 13.37 0.75
CA ALA A 168 9.74 13.21 -0.28
C ALA A 168 10.27 13.57 -1.68
N ALA A 169 11.07 14.63 -1.80
CA ALA A 169 11.71 15.03 -3.04
C ALA A 169 12.66 13.94 -3.57
N MET A 170 13.23 13.13 -2.69
CA MET A 170 14.09 11.99 -3.03
C MET A 170 13.30 10.67 -3.24
N GLY A 171 11.96 10.70 -3.17
CA GLY A 171 11.10 9.53 -3.36
C GLY A 171 10.87 8.70 -2.09
N ILE A 172 11.03 9.29 -0.91
CA ILE A 172 10.84 8.65 0.40
C ILE A 172 9.77 9.39 1.19
N ALA A 173 8.60 8.77 1.38
CA ALA A 173 7.54 9.33 2.21
C ALA A 173 7.58 8.74 3.62
N LEU A 174 7.54 9.63 4.61
CA LEU A 174 7.40 9.25 6.02
C LEU A 174 5.95 8.98 6.37
N MET A 175 5.73 7.96 7.20
CA MET A 175 4.44 7.52 7.69
C MET A 175 4.45 7.49 9.22
N ASP A 176 3.69 8.39 9.83
CA ASP A 176 3.53 8.41 11.28
C ASP A 176 2.46 7.42 11.71
N SER A 177 2.78 6.61 12.72
CA SER A 177 1.85 5.71 13.38
C SER A 177 2.01 5.79 14.91
N PRO A 178 1.07 5.27 15.71
CA PRO A 178 1.23 5.17 17.16
C PRO A 178 2.48 4.37 17.59
N ASP A 179 2.94 3.45 16.74
CA ASP A 179 4.07 2.57 17.00
C ASP A 179 5.42 3.19 16.56
N GLY A 180 5.38 4.37 15.95
CA GLY A 180 6.56 5.10 15.46
C GLY A 180 6.42 5.60 14.03
N THR A 181 7.48 6.26 13.54
CA THR A 181 7.60 6.70 12.15
C THR A 181 8.19 5.57 11.31
N THR A 182 7.50 5.16 10.25
CA THR A 182 8.03 4.30 9.19
C THR A 182 8.16 5.07 7.88
N TRP A 183 8.62 4.41 6.80
CA TRP A 183 8.71 5.04 5.49
C TRP A 183 8.32 4.10 4.36
N ARG A 184 7.90 4.69 3.25
CA ARG A 184 7.57 4.00 2.00
C ARG A 184 8.14 4.73 0.78
N PRO A 185 8.43 4.00 -0.32
CA PRO A 185 8.69 4.62 -1.61
C PRO A 185 7.50 5.46 -2.10
N VAL A 186 7.80 6.59 -2.74
CA VAL A 186 6.86 7.43 -3.50
C VAL A 186 7.55 7.96 -4.75
N VAL A 187 6.77 8.47 -5.71
CA VAL A 187 7.33 9.17 -6.86
C VAL A 187 8.14 10.40 -6.38
N PRO A 188 9.42 10.53 -6.76
CA PRO A 188 10.21 11.72 -6.46
C PRO A 188 9.57 12.98 -7.06
N SER A 189 9.53 14.09 -6.31
CA SER A 189 8.86 15.32 -6.76
C SER A 189 9.35 15.88 -8.10
N ALA A 190 10.61 15.63 -8.46
CA ALA A 190 11.13 15.99 -9.79
C ALA A 190 10.43 15.23 -10.93
N LEU A 191 10.08 13.95 -10.72
CA LEU A 191 9.38 13.10 -11.68
C LEU A 191 7.86 13.32 -11.67
N GLU A 192 7.30 13.79 -10.55
CA GLU A 192 5.87 14.17 -10.48
C GLU A 192 5.54 15.34 -11.43
N GLN A 193 6.45 16.29 -11.58
CA GLN A 193 6.29 17.43 -12.50
C GLN A 193 6.23 16.97 -13.96
N GLU A 194 7.02 15.95 -14.32
CA GLU A 194 6.99 15.35 -15.66
C GLU A 194 5.63 14.69 -15.94
N LEU A 195 5.07 13.93 -14.98
CA LEU A 195 3.74 13.32 -15.12
C LEU A 195 2.62 14.36 -15.28
N ALA A 196 2.68 15.43 -14.50
CA ALA A 196 1.70 16.51 -14.56
C ALA A 196 1.75 17.28 -15.89
N SER A 197 2.92 17.38 -16.52
CA SER A 197 3.09 18.03 -17.83
C SER A 197 2.67 17.16 -19.02
N ALA A 198 2.57 15.85 -18.82
CA ALA A 198 2.26 14.87 -19.87
C ALA A 198 0.79 14.39 -19.86
N SER A 199 -0.01 14.85 -18.89
CA SER A 199 -1.44 14.56 -18.73
C SER A 199 -2.31 15.69 -19.26
#